data_AF-A0A7S0I6F6-F1
#
_entry.id   AF-A0A7S0I6F6-F1
#
_cell.length_a   1.000
_cell.length_b   1.000
_cell.length_c   1.000
_cell.angle_alpha   90.00
_cell.angle_beta   90.00
_cell.angle_gamma   90.00
#
_symmetry.space_group_name_H-M   'P 1'
#
loop_
_entity.id
_entity.type
_entity.pdbx_description
1 polymer ?
#
loop_
_entity_poly.entity_id
_entity_poly.type
_entity_poly.pdbx_seq_one_letter_code
_entity_poly.pdbx_strand_id
1 'polypeptide(L)'
;KRISTSELDTHLCIVVVKALAALTNAMLCFIPATPFIIDMVTGRPNSMLRWAEWCVLAFTITFIVEAIDTTEARTPLLVGGSQSLSTFCGLVLPLASCLPALWGMLLVVSFALYIVIFARLS
;
A
#
# COMPACT_ATOMS: atom_id res chain seq x y z
N LYS A 1 -32.29 -10.87 8.33
CA LYS A 1 -31.63 -9.65 7.80
C LYS A 1 -31.08 -10.01 6.41
N ARG A 2 -31.60 -9.45 5.32
CA ARG A 2 -31.15 -9.76 3.95
C ARG A 2 -29.92 -8.90 3.69
N ILE A 3 -28.76 -9.52 3.50
CA ILE A 3 -27.49 -8.84 3.19
C ILE A 3 -27.65 -8.20 1.81
N SER A 4 -27.25 -6.93 1.68
CA SER A 4 -27.20 -6.22 0.39
C SER A 4 -26.10 -6.83 -0.49
N THR A 5 -26.29 -6.91 -1.81
CA THR A 5 -25.25 -7.40 -2.73
C THR A 5 -23.92 -6.64 -2.55
N SER A 6 -23.99 -5.32 -2.27
CA SER A 6 -22.80 -4.49 -2.00
C SER A 6 -22.05 -4.87 -0.73
N GLU A 7 -22.76 -5.32 0.31
CA GLU A 7 -22.16 -5.80 1.55
C GLU A 7 -21.41 -7.11 1.30
N LEU A 8 -22.02 -8.01 0.51
CA LEU A 8 -21.40 -9.28 0.12
C LEU A 8 -20.09 -9.06 -0.65
N ASP A 9 -20.10 -8.13 -1.63
CA ASP A 9 -18.92 -7.79 -2.42
C ASP A 9 -17.80 -7.21 -1.56
N THR A 10 -18.15 -6.32 -0.62
CA THR A 10 -17.20 -5.73 0.34
C THR A 10 -16.56 -6.80 1.22
N HIS A 11 -17.37 -7.73 1.74
CA HIS A 11 -16.87 -8.85 2.55
C HIS A 11 -15.90 -9.73 1.76
N LEU A 12 -16.21 -10.03 0.49
CA LEU A 12 -15.34 -10.80 -0.38
C LEU A 12 -13.99 -10.10 -0.57
N CYS A 13 -13.99 -8.80 -0.85
CA CYS A 13 -12.76 -8.03 -0.98
C CYS A 13 -11.90 -8.07 0.29
N ILE A 14 -12.51 -7.92 1.47
CA ILE A 14 -11.80 -8.00 2.76
C ILE A 14 -11.16 -9.38 2.94
N VAL A 15 -11.86 -10.46 2.58
CA VAL A 15 -11.33 -11.83 2.66
C VAL A 15 -10.14 -12.00 1.71
N VAL A 16 -10.23 -11.49 0.47
CA VAL A 16 -9.15 -11.56 -0.51
C VAL A 16 -7.90 -10.80 -0.02
N VAL A 17 -8.07 -9.58 0.49
CA VAL A 17 -6.98 -8.78 1.08
C VAL A 17 -6.29 -9.55 2.21
N LYS A 18 -7.06 -10.14 3.12
CA LYS A 18 -6.51 -10.93 4.24
C LYS A 18 -5.80 -12.19 3.76
N ALA A 19 -6.34 -12.88 2.75
CA ALA A 19 -5.74 -14.07 2.18
C ALA A 19 -4.40 -13.75 1.50
N LEU A 20 -4.32 -12.66 0.74
CA LEU A 20 -3.07 -12.18 0.14
C LEU A 20 -2.03 -11.84 1.22
N ALA A 21 -2.44 -11.17 2.29
CA ALA A 21 -1.54 -10.87 3.40
C ALA A 21 -1.06 -12.12 4.15
N ALA A 22 -1.95 -13.09 4.38
CA ALA A 22 -1.57 -14.36 4.97
C ALA A 22 -0.57 -15.12 4.09
N LEU A 23 -0.80 -15.13 2.77
CA LEU A 23 0.08 -15.76 1.80
C LEU A 23 1.45 -15.10 1.76
N THR A 24 1.51 -13.76 1.70
CA THR A 24 2.78 -13.03 1.72
C THR A 24 3.55 -13.28 3.00
N ASN A 25 2.89 -13.30 4.16
CA ASN A 25 3.54 -13.64 5.42
C ASN A 25 4.04 -15.08 5.45
N ALA A 26 3.28 -16.05 4.92
CA ALA A 26 3.73 -17.43 4.78
C ALA A 26 4.98 -17.52 3.89
N MET A 27 5.00 -16.80 2.75
CA MET A 27 6.18 -16.75 1.88
C MET A 27 7.40 -16.17 2.61
N LEU A 28 7.23 -15.09 3.37
CA LEU A 28 8.31 -14.48 4.15
C LEU A 28 8.85 -15.40 5.25
N CYS A 29 8.02 -16.29 5.81
CA CYS A 29 8.43 -17.25 6.82
C CYS A 29 9.11 -18.49 6.24
N PHE A 30 8.59 -19.03 5.13
CA PHE A 30 8.98 -20.36 4.64
C PHE A 30 9.85 -20.34 3.40
N ILE A 31 9.91 -19.23 2.65
CA ILE A 31 10.71 -19.12 1.43
C ILE A 31 12.01 -18.34 1.75
N PRO A 32 13.16 -19.01 1.83
CA PRO A 32 14.44 -18.36 2.16
C PRO A 32 14.93 -17.42 1.05
N ALA A 33 14.40 -17.53 -0.17
CA ALA A 33 14.76 -16.72 -1.33
C ALA A 33 13.94 -15.41 -1.45
N THR A 34 13.33 -14.93 -0.36
CA THR A 34 12.55 -13.70 -0.42
C THR A 34 13.45 -12.48 -0.64
N PRO A 35 13.10 -11.58 -1.58
CA PRO A 35 14.00 -10.50 -1.97
C PRO A 35 14.08 -9.44 -0.87
N PHE A 36 15.24 -9.35 -0.22
CA PHE A 36 15.60 -8.26 0.69
C PHE A 36 16.65 -7.36 0.06
N ILE A 37 16.48 -6.04 0.21
CA ILE A 37 17.45 -5.03 -0.23
C ILE A 37 17.86 -4.20 0.98
N ILE A 38 19.16 -4.00 1.16
CA ILE A 38 19.69 -3.14 2.20
C ILE A 38 19.67 -1.70 1.69
N ASP A 39 18.97 -0.83 2.40
CA ASP A 39 19.00 0.61 2.12
C ASP A 39 20.31 1.20 2.64
N MET A 40 21.13 1.76 1.74
CA MET A 40 22.43 2.33 2.11
C MET A 40 22.32 3.60 2.95
N VAL A 41 21.18 4.32 2.92
CA VAL A 41 20.98 5.53 3.72
C VAL A 41 20.69 5.19 5.17
N THR A 42 19.84 4.18 5.42
CA THR A 42 19.41 3.79 6.78
C THR A 42 20.13 2.57 7.34
N GLY A 43 20.84 1.81 6.51
CA GLY A 43 21.50 0.56 6.88
C GLY A 43 20.53 -0.60 7.17
N ARG A 44 19.23 -0.44 6.86
CA ARG A 44 18.20 -1.41 7.23
C ARG A 44 17.84 -2.35 6.06
N PRO A 45 17.58 -3.64 6.34
CA PRO A 45 17.04 -4.55 5.34
C PRO A 45 15.56 -4.24 5.08
N ASN A 46 15.18 -4.17 3.81
CA ASN A 46 13.82 -3.93 3.35
C ASN A 46 13.30 -5.15 2.58
N SER A 47 12.15 -5.68 3.00
CA SER A 47 11.49 -6.78 2.31
C SER A 47 10.74 -6.25 1.08
N MET A 48 11.25 -6.53 -0.12
CA MET A 48 10.67 -6.02 -1.37
C MET A 48 9.32 -6.68 -1.67
N LEU A 49 9.16 -7.94 -1.27
CA LEU A 49 7.89 -8.66 -1.40
C LEU A 49 6.78 -8.02 -0.57
N ARG A 50 7.08 -7.60 0.67
CA ARG A 50 6.14 -6.89 1.54
C ARG A 50 5.78 -5.52 0.98
N TRP A 51 6.77 -4.79 0.47
CA TRP A 51 6.50 -3.50 -0.20
C TRP A 51 5.61 -3.67 -1.43
N ALA A 52 5.85 -4.69 -2.25
CA ALA A 52 5.03 -4.97 -3.44
C ALA A 52 3.58 -5.30 -3.07
N GLU A 53 3.39 -6.10 -2.02
CA GLU A 53 2.07 -6.38 -1.44
C GLU A 53 1.38 -5.09 -0.99
N TRP A 54 2.08 -4.25 -0.21
CA TRP A 54 1.53 -3.00 0.30
C TRP A 54 1.11 -2.03 -0.80
N CYS A 55 1.83 -1.96 -1.92
CA CYS A 55 1.43 -1.15 -3.08
C CYS A 55 0.00 -1.44 -3.55
N VAL A 56 -0.36 -2.73 -3.62
CA VAL A 56 -1.68 -3.16 -4.09
C VAL A 56 -2.71 -3.02 -2.96
N LEU A 57 -2.40 -3.51 -1.76
CA LEU A 57 -3.37 -3.53 -0.67
C LEU A 57 -3.71 -2.13 -0.13
N ALA A 58 -2.74 -1.20 -0.14
CA ALA A 58 -2.98 0.19 0.25
C ALA A 58 -4.03 0.85 -0.66
N PHE A 59 -3.95 0.61 -1.98
CA PHE A 59 -5.00 1.04 -2.91
C PHE A 59 -6.33 0.38 -2.57
N THR A 60 -6.36 -0.95 -2.52
CA THR A 60 -7.60 -1.73 -2.40
C THR A 60 -8.37 -1.38 -1.13
N ILE A 61 -7.71 -1.36 0.04
CA ILE A 61 -8.37 -1.07 1.31
C ILE A 61 -8.90 0.35 1.32
N THR A 62 -8.09 1.33 0.91
CA THR A 62 -8.47 2.74 0.91
C THR A 62 -9.62 2.99 -0.06
N PHE A 63 -9.54 2.43 -1.27
CA PHE A 63 -10.60 2.54 -2.27
C PHE A 63 -11.92 1.97 -1.74
N ILE A 64 -11.91 0.78 -1.13
CA ILE A 64 -13.13 0.16 -0.58
C ILE A 64 -13.73 1.02 0.51
N VAL A 65 -12.91 1.51 1.45
CA VAL A 65 -13.38 2.37 2.55
C VAL A 65 -14.05 3.62 2.02
N GLU A 66 -13.41 4.31 1.07
CA GLU A 66 -13.98 5.52 0.47
C GLU A 66 -15.22 5.22 -0.37
N ALA A 67 -15.22 4.13 -1.15
CA ALA A 67 -16.33 3.78 -2.03
C ALA A 67 -17.61 3.35 -1.29
N ILE A 68 -17.52 3.00 -0.01
CA ILE A 68 -18.71 2.71 0.81
C ILE A 68 -19.47 4.00 1.15
N ASP A 69 -18.77 5.12 1.31
CA ASP A 69 -19.33 6.38 1.81
C ASP A 69 -19.72 7.36 0.68
N THR A 70 -19.39 7.06 -0.59
CA THR A 70 -19.74 7.92 -1.73
C THR A 70 -20.22 7.16 -2.97
N THR A 71 -21.08 7.79 -3.76
CA THR A 71 -21.49 7.30 -5.09
C THR A 71 -20.53 7.75 -6.20
N GLU A 72 -19.61 8.67 -5.91
CA GLU A 72 -18.64 9.18 -6.89
C GLU A 72 -17.32 8.42 -6.82
N ALA A 73 -16.84 7.92 -7.97
CA ALA A 73 -15.58 7.17 -8.02
C ALA A 73 -14.33 8.05 -7.89
N ARG A 74 -14.45 9.39 -8.04
CA ARG A 74 -13.29 10.28 -8.10
C ARG A 74 -12.49 10.29 -6.79
N THR A 75 -13.16 10.48 -5.66
CA THR A 75 -12.49 10.54 -4.35
C THR A 75 -11.83 9.21 -3.98
N PRO A 76 -12.53 8.05 -4.07
CA PRO A 76 -11.92 6.74 -3.82
C PRO A 76 -10.69 6.46 -4.68
N LEU A 77 -10.73 6.83 -5.97
CA LEU A 77 -9.59 6.65 -6.88
C LEU A 77 -8.41 7.56 -6.53
N LEU A 78 -8.67 8.82 -6.19
CA LEU A 78 -7.62 9.78 -5.82
C LEU A 78 -6.95 9.40 -4.50
N VAL A 79 -7.75 9.13 -3.45
CA VAL A 79 -7.20 8.79 -2.13
C VAL A 79 -6.54 7.42 -2.19
N GLY A 80 -7.19 6.39 -2.75
CA GLY A 80 -6.57 5.07 -2.92
C GLY A 80 -5.31 5.10 -3.79
N GLY A 81 -5.33 5.84 -4.89
CA GLY A 81 -4.17 6.04 -5.77
C GLY A 81 -3.01 6.72 -5.04
N SER A 82 -3.29 7.75 -4.24
CA SER A 82 -2.27 8.43 -3.44
C SER A 82 -1.58 7.50 -2.44
N GLN A 83 -2.32 6.60 -1.78
CA GLN A 83 -1.75 5.64 -0.84
C GLN A 83 -0.89 4.60 -1.56
N SER A 84 -1.36 4.09 -2.70
CA SER A 84 -0.58 3.18 -3.53
C SER A 84 0.74 3.80 -3.98
N LEU A 85 0.69 5.02 -4.52
CA LEU A 85 1.88 5.75 -4.95
C LEU A 85 2.82 6.07 -3.78
N SER A 86 2.28 6.43 -2.61
CA SER A 86 3.08 6.65 -1.40
C SER A 86 3.86 5.39 -1.03
N THR A 87 3.20 4.23 -1.00
CA THR A 87 3.86 2.94 -0.73
C THR A 87 4.81 2.51 -1.84
N PHE A 88 4.52 2.85 -3.10
CA PHE A 88 5.41 2.61 -4.23
C PHE A 88 6.69 3.43 -4.11
N CYS A 89 6.63 4.69 -3.68
CA CYS A 89 7.83 5.45 -3.34
C CYS A 89 8.65 4.73 -2.25
N GLY A 90 8.00 4.18 -1.22
CA GLY A 90 8.65 3.36 -0.20
C GLY A 90 9.33 2.11 -0.74
N LEU A 91 8.72 1.44 -1.73
CA LEU A 91 9.32 0.32 -2.47
C LEU A 91 10.59 0.76 -3.22
N VAL A 92 10.59 1.96 -3.80
CA VAL A 92 11.70 2.48 -4.61
C VAL A 92 12.84 3.04 -3.75
N LEU A 93 12.58 3.47 -2.51
CA LEU A 93 13.60 4.08 -1.63
C LEU A 93 14.89 3.23 -1.48
N PRO A 94 14.84 1.92 -1.15
CA PRO A 94 16.05 1.11 -1.07
C PRO A 94 16.84 1.06 -2.38
N LEU A 95 16.14 1.10 -3.53
CA LEU A 95 16.74 1.09 -4.87
C LEU A 95 17.41 2.43 -5.22
N ALA A 96 16.86 3.54 -4.72
CA ALA A 96 17.39 4.89 -4.93
C ALA A 96 18.49 5.28 -3.93
N SER A 97 18.85 4.39 -2.99
CA SER A 97 19.80 4.67 -1.91
C SER A 97 21.23 4.98 -2.37
N CYS A 98 21.58 4.67 -3.62
CA CYS A 98 22.84 5.08 -4.25
C CYS A 98 22.94 6.58 -4.56
N LEU A 99 21.80 7.27 -4.61
CA LEU A 99 21.68 8.71 -4.90
C LEU A 99 20.91 9.38 -3.76
N PRO A 100 21.60 9.88 -2.71
CA PRO A 100 20.94 10.42 -1.51
C PRO A 100 19.92 11.53 -1.80
N ALA A 101 20.16 12.35 -2.81
CA ALA A 101 19.22 13.38 -3.24
C ALA A 101 17.89 12.80 -3.76
N LEU A 102 17.96 11.75 -4.59
CA LEU A 102 16.77 11.06 -5.11
C LEU A 102 16.01 10.35 -3.99
N TRP A 103 16.74 9.70 -3.08
CA TRP A 103 16.16 9.09 -1.88
C TRP A 103 15.39 10.12 -1.05
N GLY A 104 15.99 11.29 -0.79
CA GLY A 104 15.35 12.38 -0.06
C GLY A 104 14.09 12.91 -0.76
N MET A 105 14.15 13.11 -2.08
CA MET A 105 12.99 13.53 -2.86
C MET A 105 11.86 12.49 -2.81
N LEU A 106 12.16 11.21 -2.99
CA LEU A 106 11.18 10.12 -2.91
C LEU A 106 10.53 10.06 -1.53
N LEU A 107 11.30 10.27 -0.47
CA LEU A 107 10.76 10.31 0.90
C LEU A 107 9.76 11.47 1.04
N VAL A 108 10.13 12.68 0.62
CA VAL A 108 9.25 13.86 0.70
C VAL A 108 7.97 13.66 -0.12
N VAL A 109 8.08 13.13 -1.35
CA VAL A 109 6.92 12.82 -2.20
C VAL A 109 6.04 11.75 -1.57
N SER A 110 6.62 10.68 -1.02
CA SER A 110 5.90 9.63 -0.31
C SER A 110 5.08 10.20 0.86
N PHE A 111 5.69 11.07 1.66
CA PHE A 111 5.02 11.75 2.77
C PHE A 111 3.90 12.68 2.28
N ALA A 112 4.14 13.48 1.24
CA ALA A 112 3.13 14.37 0.69
C ALA A 112 1.90 13.60 0.16
N LEU A 113 2.13 12.47 -0.54
CA LEU A 113 1.08 11.57 -1.00
C LEU A 113 0.33 10.91 0.16
N TYR A 114 1.05 10.50 1.20
CA TYR A 114 0.44 9.93 2.41
C TYR A 114 -0.53 10.93 3.05
N ILE A 115 -0.16 12.21 3.12
CA ILE A 115 -0.97 13.27 3.76
C ILE A 115 -2.34 13.46 3.10
N VAL A 116 -2.51 13.06 1.84
CA VAL A 116 -3.82 13.11 1.14
C VAL A 116 -4.90 12.33 1.91
N ILE A 117 -4.52 11.30 2.69
CA ILE A 117 -5.48 10.56 3.52
C ILE A 117 -6.14 11.43 4.61
N PHE A 118 -5.47 12.48 5.07
CA PHE A 118 -6.03 13.38 6.10
C PHE A 118 -7.10 14.31 5.55
N ALA A 119 -7.13 14.55 4.24
CA ALA A 119 -8.22 15.29 3.60
C ALA A 119 -9.57 14.57 3.77
N ARG A 120 -9.57 13.29 4.13
CA ARG A 120 -10.76 12.53 4.54
C ARG A 120 -11.31 12.96 5.91
N LEU A 121 -10.43 13.36 6.83
CA LEU A 121 -10.77 13.62 8.24
C LEU A 121 -11.28 15.05 8.49
N SER A 122 -11.14 15.93 7.50
CA SER A 122 -11.51 17.34 7.53
C SER A 122 -12.81 17.59 6.76
#